data_AF-A0A7S2LW63-F1
#
_entry.id   AF-A0A7S2LW63-F1
#
_cell.length_a   1.000
_cell.length_b   1.000
_cell.length_c   1.000
_cell.angle_alpha   90.00
_cell.angle_beta   90.00
_cell.angle_gamma   90.00
#
_symmetry.space_group_name_H-M   'P 1'
#
loop_
_entity.id
_entity.type
_entity.pdbx_description
1 polymer ?
#
loop_
_entity_poly.entity_id
_entity_poly.type
_entity_poly.pdbx_seq_one_letter_code
_entity_poly.pdbx_strand_id
1 'polypeptide(L)'
;STREMFKGATSFNQNLCAWKDNFPYCDASDIFVDSGCTYKLDPSSSYQGPFCASTCNTVTAADCFTTRDELKAAVDQYVQGDWDIADSVKYGWTIGSWCVGNVTDMSELFKDLSEFNEDISQWEVGQVTDMSFMFWGASSFAQEDLSNWDTSAVTTMRSMFVGASAFNGNISAWNTYAVTNMRYMFWEASSF
;
A
#
# COMPACT_ATOMS: atom_id res chain seq x y z
N SER A 1 14.18 -6.41 -26.29
CA SER A 1 14.33 -6.34 -24.82
C SER A 1 14.11 -4.91 -24.41
N THR A 2 13.04 -4.63 -23.67
CA THR A 2 12.67 -3.28 -23.16
C THR A 2 13.17 -3.04 -21.73
N ARG A 3 14.01 -3.96 -21.24
CA ARG A 3 14.69 -3.87 -19.94
C ARG A 3 15.55 -2.60 -19.88
N GLU A 4 15.48 -1.89 -18.77
CA GLU A 4 16.26 -0.68 -18.48
C GLU A 4 16.07 0.47 -19.48
N MET A 5 14.95 0.50 -20.21
CA MET A 5 14.67 1.51 -21.24
C MET A 5 14.78 2.94 -20.72
N PHE A 6 14.43 3.15 -19.45
CA PHE A 6 14.47 4.45 -18.77
C PHE A 6 15.53 4.56 -17.67
N LYS A 7 16.55 3.69 -17.71
CA LYS A 7 17.60 3.68 -16.69
C LYS A 7 18.38 4.99 -16.63
N GLY A 8 18.46 5.56 -15.43
CA GLY A 8 19.13 6.84 -15.18
C GLY A 8 18.35 8.08 -15.62
N ALA A 9 17.11 7.92 -16.11
CA ALA A 9 16.24 9.05 -16.41
C ALA A 9 15.78 9.71 -15.10
N THR A 10 16.05 11.01 -14.94
CA THR A 10 15.72 11.76 -13.72
C THR A 10 14.42 12.57 -13.83
N SER A 11 13.83 12.69 -15.03
CA SER A 11 12.53 13.33 -15.25
C SER A 11 11.91 12.89 -16.58
N PHE A 12 10.57 12.90 -16.63
CA PHE A 12 9.77 12.73 -17.84
C PHE A 12 8.89 13.96 -18.01
N ASN A 13 8.85 14.52 -19.22
CA ASN A 13 7.98 15.65 -19.56
C ASN A 13 6.91 15.25 -20.58
N GLN A 14 6.59 13.95 -20.65
CA GLN A 14 5.63 13.39 -21.60
C GLN A 14 4.69 12.44 -20.86
N ASN A 15 3.41 12.52 -21.19
CA ASN A 15 2.43 11.50 -20.82
C ASN A 15 2.53 10.35 -21.84
N LEU A 16 2.97 9.17 -21.41
CA LEU A 16 3.13 7.98 -22.23
C LEU A 16 1.90 7.05 -22.17
N CYS A 17 0.71 7.55 -21.76
CA CYS A 17 -0.51 6.74 -21.67
C CYS A 17 -0.83 5.98 -22.96
N ALA A 18 -0.55 6.58 -24.13
CA ALA A 18 -0.77 5.97 -25.43
C ALA A 18 0.09 4.71 -25.66
N TRP A 19 1.08 4.47 -24.80
CA TRP A 19 1.97 3.33 -24.91
C TRP A 19 1.42 2.11 -24.18
N LYS A 20 0.46 2.28 -23.25
CA LYS A 20 -0.09 1.19 -22.42
C LYS A 20 -0.59 -0.01 -23.25
N ASP A 21 -1.27 0.26 -24.36
CA ASP A 21 -1.89 -0.76 -25.21
C ASP A 21 -0.88 -1.42 -26.18
N ASN A 22 0.32 -0.84 -26.28
CA ASN A 22 1.38 -1.27 -27.19
C ASN A 22 2.53 -2.02 -26.48
N PHE A 23 2.50 -2.12 -25.15
CA PHE A 23 3.44 -2.93 -24.39
C PHE A 23 2.83 -4.31 -24.10
N PRO A 24 3.41 -5.41 -24.64
CA PRO A 24 2.83 -6.75 -24.53
C PRO A 24 3.13 -7.44 -23.18
N TYR A 25 3.44 -6.69 -22.13
CA TYR A 25 3.88 -7.24 -20.84
C TYR A 25 2.98 -6.75 -19.70
N CYS A 26 2.57 -7.67 -18.84
CA CYS A 26 1.91 -7.41 -17.56
C CYS A 26 2.89 -6.92 -16.47
N ASP A 27 4.20 -6.92 -16.75
CA ASP A 27 5.24 -6.50 -15.81
C ASP A 27 6.16 -5.46 -16.46
N ALA A 28 6.14 -4.25 -15.91
CA ALA A 28 6.97 -3.11 -16.32
C ALA A 28 8.06 -2.76 -15.29
N SER A 29 8.28 -3.60 -14.28
CA SER A 29 9.23 -3.35 -13.19
C SER A 29 10.65 -3.08 -13.65
N ASP A 30 11.06 -3.77 -14.70
CA ASP A 30 12.39 -3.67 -15.28
C ASP A 30 12.56 -2.47 -16.24
N ILE A 31 11.48 -1.77 -16.60
CA ILE A 31 11.51 -0.67 -17.57
C ILE A 31 12.06 0.62 -16.93
N PHE A 32 11.72 0.86 -15.66
CA PHE A 32 11.99 2.09 -14.91
C PHE A 32 13.10 1.94 -13.84
N VAL A 33 13.90 0.87 -13.91
CA VAL A 33 15.04 0.62 -13.00
C VAL A 33 15.97 1.83 -12.96
N ASP A 34 16.36 2.29 -11.77
CA ASP A 34 17.22 3.46 -11.52
C ASP A 34 16.74 4.77 -12.19
N SER A 35 15.48 4.86 -12.58
CA SER A 35 14.84 6.12 -12.93
C SER A 35 14.39 6.87 -11.66
N GLY A 36 14.17 8.17 -11.76
CA GLY A 36 13.59 8.98 -10.67
C GLY A 36 12.11 8.66 -10.36
N CYS A 37 11.55 7.61 -10.95
CA CYS A 37 10.17 7.20 -10.76
C CYS A 37 10.08 6.25 -9.57
N THR A 38 9.28 6.63 -8.58
CA THR A 38 9.04 5.85 -7.36
C THR A 38 8.33 4.51 -7.65
N TYR A 39 7.68 4.36 -8.81
CA TYR A 39 6.77 3.26 -9.11
C TYR A 39 7.29 2.31 -10.18
N LYS A 40 7.21 1.01 -9.87
CA LYS A 40 7.75 -0.09 -10.69
C LYS A 40 6.70 -1.16 -11.06
N LEU A 41 5.39 -0.93 -10.90
CA LEU A 41 4.39 -1.98 -11.13
C LEU A 41 3.24 -1.56 -12.06
N ASP A 42 2.86 -2.53 -12.90
CA ASP A 42 1.76 -2.72 -13.87
C ASP A 42 1.23 -1.50 -14.71
N PRO A 43 1.32 -1.55 -16.05
CA PRO A 43 0.57 -0.67 -16.96
C PRO A 43 -0.94 -0.98 -17.13
N SER A 44 -1.46 -2.09 -16.62
CA SER A 44 -2.74 -2.66 -17.04
C SER A 44 -3.91 -2.55 -16.03
N SER A 45 -4.95 -1.86 -16.52
CA SER A 45 -6.38 -1.96 -16.20
C SER A 45 -6.89 -1.76 -14.76
N SER A 46 -6.81 -0.53 -14.28
CA SER A 46 -7.99 0.26 -13.81
C SER A 46 -7.56 1.64 -13.34
N TYR A 47 -6.31 1.77 -12.89
CA TYR A 47 -5.67 3.04 -12.55
C TYR A 47 -4.39 3.20 -13.37
N GLN A 48 -4.14 4.43 -13.80
CA GLN A 48 -3.19 4.80 -14.85
C GLN A 48 -1.73 4.57 -14.41
N GLY A 49 -1.22 3.34 -14.61
CA GLY A 49 0.14 2.89 -14.29
C GLY A 49 1.28 3.80 -14.82
N PRO A 50 2.56 3.47 -14.56
CA PRO A 50 3.70 4.41 -14.64
C PRO A 50 3.89 5.11 -15.99
N PHE A 51 3.37 4.55 -17.08
CA PHE A 51 3.38 5.18 -18.41
C PHE A 51 2.48 6.41 -18.51
N CYS A 52 1.45 6.53 -17.69
CA CYS A 52 0.50 7.64 -17.76
C CYS A 52 0.88 8.86 -16.92
N ALA A 53 1.91 8.75 -16.07
CA ALA A 53 2.38 9.86 -15.26
C ALA A 53 3.05 10.93 -16.15
N SER A 54 2.55 12.17 -16.11
CA SER A 54 3.13 13.29 -16.87
C SER A 54 4.45 13.81 -16.30
N THR A 55 4.75 13.47 -15.04
CA THR A 55 6.01 13.69 -14.34
C THR A 55 6.25 12.54 -13.37
N CYS A 56 7.51 12.14 -13.17
CA CYS A 56 7.89 11.34 -12.00
C CYS A 56 8.05 12.30 -10.83
N ASN A 57 6.93 12.70 -10.21
CA ASN A 57 6.98 13.49 -9.01
C ASN A 57 7.66 12.66 -7.93
N THR A 58 8.82 13.12 -7.47
CA THR A 58 9.35 12.73 -6.18
C THR A 58 8.31 13.15 -5.15
N VAL A 59 7.65 12.20 -4.50
CA VAL A 59 6.81 12.48 -3.34
C VAL A 59 7.72 13.16 -2.33
N THR A 60 7.57 14.48 -2.17
CA THR A 60 8.30 15.19 -1.11
C THR A 60 7.57 14.90 0.19
N ALA A 61 8.25 14.98 1.34
CA ALA A 61 7.66 14.72 2.65
C ALA A 61 6.41 15.58 3.00
N ALA A 62 6.04 16.54 2.13
CA ALA A 62 4.84 17.37 2.22
C ALA A 62 3.53 16.64 1.86
N ASP A 63 3.59 15.43 1.26
CA ASP A 63 2.40 14.72 0.75
C ASP A 63 2.05 13.43 1.52
N CYS A 64 2.70 13.18 2.66
CA CYS A 64 2.45 11.98 3.46
C CYS A 64 1.28 12.17 4.42
N PHE A 65 0.50 11.10 4.60
CA PHE A 65 -0.50 11.04 5.66
C PHE A 65 0.19 11.26 7.01
N THR A 66 -0.37 12.15 7.82
CA THR A 66 0.21 12.49 9.14
C THR A 66 -0.64 11.99 10.30
N THR A 67 -1.90 11.64 10.05
CA THR A 67 -2.83 11.20 11.07
C THR A 67 -3.62 9.99 10.61
N ARG A 68 -4.03 9.18 11.59
CA ARG A 68 -4.93 8.04 11.40
C ARG A 68 -6.23 8.43 10.71
N ASP A 69 -6.81 9.57 11.11
CA ASP A 69 -8.10 10.01 10.58
C ASP A 69 -8.02 10.48 9.12
N GLU A 70 -6.92 11.16 8.74
CA GLU A 70 -6.67 11.50 7.34
C GLU A 70 -6.53 10.25 6.47
N LEU A 71 -5.72 9.29 6.93
CA LEU A 71 -5.52 8.02 6.22
C LEU A 71 -6.82 7.23 6.13
N LYS A 72 -7.61 7.16 7.21
CA LYS A 72 -8.90 6.46 7.24
C LYS A 72 -9.91 7.10 6.29
N ALA A 73 -9.98 8.42 6.24
CA ALA A 73 -10.88 9.12 5.32
C ALA A 73 -10.52 8.82 3.86
N ALA A 74 -9.22 8.79 3.52
CA ALA A 74 -8.77 8.40 2.19
C ALA A 74 -9.10 6.94 1.86
N VAL A 75 -8.86 6.01 2.79
CA VAL A 75 -9.27 4.59 2.62
C VAL A 75 -10.77 4.51 2.33
N ASP A 76 -11.60 5.21 3.11
CA ASP A 76 -13.04 5.18 2.96
C ASP A 76 -13.52 5.71 1.61
N GLN A 77 -12.91 6.79 1.10
CA GLN A 77 -13.18 7.31 -0.24
C GLN A 77 -12.75 6.32 -1.33
N TYR A 78 -11.54 5.77 -1.19
CA TYR A 78 -10.98 4.82 -2.14
C TYR A 78 -11.87 3.59 -2.31
N VAL A 79 -12.29 2.97 -1.20
CA VAL A 79 -13.13 1.75 -1.25
C VAL A 79 -14.58 2.02 -1.67
N GLN A 80 -15.08 3.24 -1.52
CA GLN A 80 -16.41 3.63 -2.01
C GLN A 80 -16.42 3.94 -3.52
N GLY A 81 -15.26 3.95 -4.17
CA GLY A 81 -15.13 4.31 -5.58
C GLY A 81 -15.31 5.82 -5.85
N ASP A 82 -15.26 6.64 -4.81
CA ASP A 82 -15.32 8.11 -4.87
C ASP A 82 -13.90 8.70 -4.92
N TRP A 83 -13.02 8.07 -5.72
CA TRP A 83 -11.61 8.44 -5.83
C TRP A 83 -11.37 9.20 -7.13
N ASP A 84 -11.04 10.48 -7.03
CA ASP A 84 -10.87 11.34 -8.20
C ASP A 84 -9.39 11.61 -8.58
N ILE A 85 -9.19 12.44 -9.60
CA ILE A 85 -7.85 12.80 -10.08
C ILE A 85 -7.08 13.69 -9.08
N ALA A 86 -7.77 14.54 -8.32
CA ALA A 86 -7.16 15.38 -7.30
C ALA A 86 -6.68 14.51 -6.13
N ASP A 87 -7.46 13.51 -5.71
CA ASP A 87 -7.06 12.54 -4.69
C ASP A 87 -5.87 11.71 -5.16
N SER A 88 -5.91 11.23 -6.41
CA SER A 88 -4.83 10.45 -7.02
C SER A 88 -3.52 11.26 -7.11
N VAL A 89 -3.60 12.55 -7.43
CA VAL A 89 -2.44 13.46 -7.45
C VAL A 89 -1.90 13.72 -6.04
N LYS A 90 -2.78 13.76 -5.04
CA LYS A 90 -2.42 14.06 -3.65
C LYS A 90 -1.80 12.85 -2.95
N TYR A 91 -2.46 11.70 -3.02
CA TYR A 91 -2.16 10.54 -2.18
C TYR A 91 -1.52 9.38 -2.95
N GLY A 92 -1.70 9.33 -4.27
CA GLY A 92 -1.25 8.24 -5.12
C GLY A 92 -2.42 7.51 -5.80
N TRP A 93 -2.12 6.88 -6.93
CA TRP A 93 -3.10 6.25 -7.81
C TRP A 93 -3.63 4.91 -7.30
N THR A 94 -2.84 4.23 -6.46
CA THR A 94 -3.20 2.97 -5.82
C THR A 94 -2.93 3.06 -4.33
N ILE A 95 -3.71 2.38 -3.52
CA ILE A 95 -3.52 2.42 -2.06
C ILE A 95 -2.12 1.95 -1.62
N GLY A 96 -1.53 0.98 -2.33
CA GLY A 96 -0.15 0.52 -2.08
C GLY A 96 0.93 1.60 -2.29
N SER A 97 0.61 2.66 -3.03
CA SER A 97 1.52 3.79 -3.28
C SER A 97 1.47 4.90 -2.24
N TRP A 98 0.53 4.84 -1.31
CA TRP A 98 0.28 5.92 -0.38
C TRP A 98 1.44 6.13 0.59
N CYS A 99 1.86 7.38 0.77
CA CYS A 99 2.89 7.70 1.76
C CYS A 99 2.30 7.70 3.17
N VAL A 100 2.47 6.59 3.89
CA VAL A 100 1.97 6.40 5.26
C VAL A 100 3.04 6.54 6.35
N GLY A 101 4.29 6.84 5.97
CA GLY A 101 5.46 6.79 6.86
C GLY A 101 5.47 7.73 8.06
N ASN A 102 4.59 8.74 8.10
CA ASN A 102 4.42 9.64 9.24
C ASN A 102 3.25 9.26 10.15
N VAL A 103 2.47 8.24 9.80
CA VAL A 103 1.32 7.78 10.58
C VAL A 103 1.81 6.91 11.75
N THR A 104 1.38 7.24 12.96
CA THR A 104 1.77 6.51 14.19
C THR A 104 0.65 5.61 14.73
N ASP A 105 -0.56 5.75 14.20
CA ASP A 105 -1.75 4.97 14.58
C ASP A 105 -2.46 4.51 13.30
N MET A 106 -2.57 3.20 13.12
CA MET A 106 -3.30 2.55 12.02
C MET A 106 -4.48 1.71 12.54
N SER A 107 -4.94 2.01 13.75
CA SER A 107 -6.04 1.28 14.38
C SER A 107 -7.32 1.38 13.56
N GLU A 108 -8.00 0.24 13.43
CA GLU A 108 -9.27 0.09 12.71
C GLU A 108 -9.24 0.55 11.23
N LEU A 109 -8.07 0.63 10.58
CA LEU A 109 -7.95 1.25 9.25
C LEU A 109 -8.81 0.56 8.18
N PHE A 110 -8.79 -0.77 8.17
CA PHE A 110 -9.55 -1.63 7.26
C PHE A 110 -10.61 -2.45 7.98
N LYS A 111 -11.06 -1.96 9.13
CA LYS A 111 -12.07 -2.61 9.95
C LYS A 111 -13.39 -2.75 9.19
N ASP A 112 -13.95 -3.96 9.21
CA ASP A 112 -15.19 -4.38 8.56
C ASP A 112 -15.20 -4.23 7.03
N LEU A 113 -14.04 -4.01 6.39
CA LEU A 113 -13.91 -3.96 4.93
C LEU A 113 -13.76 -5.38 4.38
N SER A 114 -14.88 -6.12 4.33
CA SER A 114 -14.90 -7.55 3.99
C SER A 114 -14.32 -7.91 2.62
N GLU A 115 -14.33 -6.97 1.68
CA GLU A 115 -13.83 -7.13 0.30
C GLU A 115 -12.41 -6.59 0.10
N PHE A 116 -11.80 -5.96 1.11
CA PHE A 116 -10.48 -5.36 0.99
C PHE A 116 -9.38 -6.41 0.78
N ASN A 117 -8.63 -6.30 -0.32
CA ASN A 117 -7.49 -7.17 -0.63
C ASN A 117 -6.40 -6.47 -1.47
N GLU A 118 -6.32 -5.15 -1.39
CA GLU A 118 -5.34 -4.38 -2.17
C GLU A 118 -3.90 -4.58 -1.65
N ASP A 119 -2.92 -4.51 -2.55
CA ASP A 119 -1.49 -4.60 -2.20
C ASP A 119 -1.03 -3.39 -1.39
N ILE A 120 -0.59 -3.67 -0.16
CA ILE A 120 -0.03 -2.71 0.81
C ILE A 120 1.32 -3.20 1.35
N SER A 121 1.95 -4.18 0.69
CA SER A 121 3.22 -4.79 1.11
C SER A 121 4.38 -3.79 1.12
N GLN A 122 4.26 -2.69 0.36
CA GLN A 122 5.24 -1.60 0.24
C GLN A 122 5.00 -0.45 1.22
N TRP A 123 4.05 -0.56 2.15
CA TRP A 123 3.81 0.48 3.14
C TRP A 123 4.95 0.57 4.17
N GLU A 124 5.50 1.78 4.32
CA GLU A 124 6.52 2.10 5.33
C GLU A 124 5.86 2.33 6.70
N VAL A 125 5.71 1.27 7.49
CA VAL A 125 5.00 1.30 8.79
C VAL A 125 5.91 1.50 10.02
N GLY A 126 7.18 1.84 9.83
CA GLY A 126 8.19 1.88 10.92
C GLY A 126 7.94 2.89 12.04
N GLN A 127 7.04 3.87 11.85
CA GLN A 127 6.62 4.81 12.90
C GLN A 127 5.33 4.38 13.61
N VAL A 128 4.65 3.32 13.15
CA VAL A 128 3.36 2.89 13.69
C VAL A 128 3.53 2.27 15.06
N THR A 129 2.73 2.74 16.01
CA THR A 129 2.71 2.29 17.40
C THR A 129 1.44 1.53 17.77
N ASP A 130 0.34 1.73 17.03
CA ASP A 130 -0.94 1.05 17.22
C ASP A 130 -1.45 0.47 15.89
N MET A 131 -1.63 -0.85 15.84
CA MET A 131 -2.24 -1.59 14.73
C MET A 131 -3.50 -2.36 15.17
N SER A 132 -4.11 -1.96 16.29
CA SER A 132 -5.24 -2.68 16.86
C SER A 132 -6.44 -2.68 15.91
N PHE A 133 -7.09 -3.84 15.77
CA PHE A 133 -8.27 -4.04 14.92
C PHE A 133 -8.09 -3.65 13.44
N MET A 134 -6.87 -3.45 12.95
CA MET A 134 -6.61 -2.89 11.61
C MET A 134 -7.32 -3.66 10.48
N PHE A 135 -7.38 -4.99 10.56
CA PHE A 135 -8.04 -5.88 9.61
C PHE A 135 -9.19 -6.68 10.25
N TRP A 136 -9.80 -6.16 11.32
CA TRP A 136 -10.92 -6.84 11.97
C TRP A 136 -12.08 -6.98 10.99
N GLY A 137 -12.55 -8.20 10.73
CA GLY A 137 -13.65 -8.46 9.79
C GLY A 137 -13.28 -8.32 8.31
N ALA A 138 -12.02 -8.06 7.96
CA ALA A 138 -11.56 -8.00 6.56
C ALA A 138 -11.40 -9.41 5.97
N SER A 139 -12.54 -10.10 5.76
CA SER A 139 -12.59 -11.53 5.47
C SER A 139 -11.86 -11.96 4.20
N SER A 140 -11.75 -11.07 3.20
CA SER A 140 -11.07 -11.33 1.91
C SER A 140 -9.61 -10.91 1.88
N PHE A 141 -9.08 -10.35 2.98
CA PHE A 141 -7.70 -9.89 3.04
C PHE A 141 -6.73 -11.08 3.00
N ALA A 142 -6.01 -11.23 1.89
CA ALA A 142 -5.20 -12.39 1.54
C ALA A 142 -3.80 -12.01 1.04
N GLN A 143 -3.22 -10.92 1.59
CA GLN A 143 -1.85 -10.51 1.27
C GLN A 143 -0.84 -11.64 1.48
N GLU A 144 -0.02 -11.91 0.47
CA GLU A 144 0.93 -13.04 0.50
C GLU A 144 2.15 -12.75 1.37
N ASP A 145 2.64 -11.51 1.38
CA ASP A 145 3.88 -11.15 2.09
C ASP A 145 3.79 -9.74 2.71
N LEU A 146 3.91 -9.68 4.04
CA LEU A 146 4.03 -8.45 4.83
C LEU A 146 5.34 -8.43 5.65
N SER A 147 6.32 -9.27 5.28
CA SER A 147 7.58 -9.39 6.01
C SER A 147 8.47 -8.14 5.93
N ASN A 148 8.23 -7.25 4.96
CA ASN A 148 8.93 -5.98 4.84
C ASN A 148 8.49 -4.93 5.88
N TRP A 149 7.36 -5.13 6.57
CA TRP A 149 6.88 -4.19 7.57
C TRP A 149 7.78 -4.15 8.80
N ASP A 150 8.40 -3.00 9.07
CA ASP A 150 9.09 -2.73 10.33
C ASP A 150 8.07 -2.51 11.45
N THR A 151 7.86 -3.54 12.26
CA THR A 151 6.92 -3.52 13.40
C THR A 151 7.60 -3.21 14.73
N SER A 152 8.88 -2.82 14.74
CA SER A 152 9.66 -2.65 15.97
C SER A 152 9.15 -1.54 16.90
N ALA A 153 8.40 -0.56 16.38
CA ALA A 153 7.76 0.50 17.14
C ALA A 153 6.34 0.13 17.66
N VAL A 154 5.75 -0.97 17.18
CA VAL A 154 4.36 -1.33 17.49
C VAL A 154 4.23 -1.76 18.95
N THR A 155 3.29 -1.17 19.67
CA THR A 155 3.02 -1.45 21.08
C THR A 155 1.74 -2.26 21.30
N THR A 156 0.82 -2.28 20.32
CA THR A 156 -0.42 -3.05 20.37
C THR A 156 -0.84 -3.55 18.99
N MET A 157 -1.20 -4.84 18.93
CA MET A 157 -1.76 -5.54 17.76
C MET A 157 -3.07 -6.25 18.15
N ARG A 158 -3.77 -5.71 19.16
CA ARG A 158 -5.00 -6.29 19.70
C ARG A 158 -6.00 -6.52 18.58
N SER A 159 -6.49 -7.76 18.46
CA SER A 159 -7.54 -8.14 17.52
C SER A 159 -7.28 -7.76 16.05
N MET A 160 -6.02 -7.59 15.63
CA MET A 160 -5.66 -7.04 14.32
C MET A 160 -6.25 -7.81 13.14
N PHE A 161 -6.26 -9.15 13.20
CA PHE A 161 -6.76 -10.04 12.13
C PHE A 161 -8.00 -10.83 12.56
N VAL A 162 -8.76 -10.36 13.55
CA VAL A 162 -9.95 -11.10 13.98
C VAL A 162 -10.94 -11.20 12.83
N GLY A 163 -11.39 -12.41 12.50
CA GLY A 163 -12.30 -12.65 11.37
C GLY A 163 -11.71 -12.39 9.97
N ALA A 164 -10.40 -12.12 9.84
CA ALA A 164 -9.71 -12.03 8.55
C ALA A 164 -9.49 -13.45 7.99
N SER A 165 -10.58 -14.11 7.60
CA SER A 165 -10.61 -15.55 7.32
C SER A 165 -9.68 -16.02 6.21
N ALA A 166 -9.36 -15.16 5.24
CA ALA A 166 -8.47 -15.47 4.13
C ALA A 166 -6.97 -15.18 4.42
N PHE A 167 -6.65 -14.54 5.54
CA PHE A 167 -5.29 -14.12 5.81
C PHE A 167 -4.39 -15.32 6.13
N ASN A 168 -3.29 -15.45 5.37
CA ASN A 168 -2.21 -16.42 5.59
C ASN A 168 -0.86 -15.85 5.10
N GLY A 169 -0.70 -14.53 5.23
CA GLY A 169 0.48 -13.82 4.73
C GLY A 169 1.74 -14.07 5.56
N ASN A 170 2.89 -13.98 4.91
CA ASN A 170 4.18 -14.07 5.60
C ASN A 170 4.39 -12.86 6.53
N ILE A 171 4.46 -13.13 7.83
CA ILE A 171 4.77 -12.15 8.89
C ILE A 171 5.99 -12.56 9.73
N SER A 172 6.83 -13.47 9.22
CA SER A 172 7.92 -14.09 10.01
C SER A 172 8.99 -13.11 10.47
N ALA A 173 9.08 -11.94 9.83
CA ALA A 173 10.06 -10.89 10.13
C ALA A 173 9.55 -9.87 11.16
N TRP A 174 8.29 -9.95 11.60
CA TRP A 174 7.73 -8.96 12.52
C TRP A 174 8.43 -8.99 13.88
N ASN A 175 8.82 -7.81 14.36
CA ASN A 175 9.43 -7.61 15.66
C ASN A 175 8.36 -7.31 16.70
N THR A 176 8.16 -8.24 17.63
CA THR A 176 7.10 -8.16 18.64
C THR A 176 7.61 -7.70 20.01
N TYR A 177 8.87 -7.29 20.12
CA TYR A 177 9.51 -6.96 21.40
C TYR A 177 8.81 -5.83 22.17
N ALA A 178 8.34 -4.80 21.47
CA ALA A 178 7.66 -3.65 22.07
C ALA A 178 6.15 -3.91 22.31
N VAL A 179 5.59 -5.00 21.77
CA VAL A 179 4.15 -5.25 21.82
C VAL A 179 3.73 -5.71 23.21
N THR A 180 2.82 -4.96 23.82
CA THR A 180 2.28 -5.25 25.15
C THR A 180 0.90 -5.92 25.10
N ASN A 181 0.22 -5.86 23.94
CA ASN A 181 -1.12 -6.41 23.77
C ASN A 181 -1.32 -7.05 22.38
N MET A 182 -1.51 -8.36 22.37
CA MET A 182 -1.86 -9.17 21.19
C MET A 182 -3.15 -9.97 21.40
N ARG A 183 -4.01 -9.55 22.34
CA ARG A 183 -5.23 -10.31 22.65
C ARG A 183 -6.08 -10.49 21.41
N TYR A 184 -6.51 -11.74 21.18
CA TYR A 184 -7.34 -12.14 20.05
C TYR A 184 -6.74 -11.88 18.67
N MET A 185 -5.44 -11.60 18.49
CA MET A 185 -4.87 -11.15 17.21
C MET A 185 -5.37 -11.93 15.97
N PHE A 186 -5.51 -13.27 16.07
CA PHE A 186 -5.97 -14.16 14.99
C PHE A 186 -7.27 -14.92 15.33
N TRP A 187 -8.09 -14.44 16.27
CA TRP A 187 -9.34 -15.13 16.60
C TRP A 187 -10.28 -15.13 15.37
N GLU A 188 -10.69 -16.31 14.91
CA GLU A 188 -11.48 -16.51 13.67
C GLU A 188 -10.74 -16.17 12.35
N ALA A 189 -9.41 -16.03 12.35
CA ALA A 189 -8.60 -16.01 11.13
C ALA A 189 -8.35 -17.46 10.65
N SER A 190 -9.34 -18.08 10.01
CA SER A 190 -9.37 -19.54 9.78
C SER A 190 -8.26 -20.11 8.88
N SER A 191 -7.58 -19.29 8.08
CA SER A 191 -6.52 -19.74 7.15
C SER A 191 -5.10 -19.64 7.71
N PHE A 192 -4.92 -19.07 8.91
CA PHE A 192 -3.63 -18.87 9.58
C PHE A 192 -3.31 -20.01 10.57
#